data_AF-A0A1L5R4P4-F1
#
_entry.id   AF-A0A1L5R4P4-F1
#
_cell.length_a   1.000
_cell.length_b   1.000
_cell.length_c   1.000
_cell.angle_alpha   90.00
_cell.angle_beta   90.00
_cell.angle_gamma   90.00
#
_symmetry.space_group_name_H-M   'P 1'
#
loop_
_entity.id
_entity.type
_entity.pdbx_description
1 polymer ?
#
loop_
_entity_poly.entity_id
_entity_poly.type
_entity_poly.pdbx_seq_one_letter_code
_entity_poly.pdbx_strand_id
1 'polypeptide(L)'
;MGYKITGELTLLGDAQFSANGVRQYSVIEIGGKVYSKHRAPAGINTYLQRAVRMNGPTSLYVEGNFIYGVTLPDGKTYCWKKNPIGSFFILGVGIIGLPFVIGLFFIIAAIRELAINSGSNTLLKHGAARV
;
A
#
# COMPACT_ATOMS: atom_id res chain seq x y z
N MET A 1 7.62 9.16 -0.02
CA MET A 1 8.63 8.16 0.36
C MET A 1 7.96 7.19 1.31
N GLY A 2 8.04 5.90 0.98
CA GLY A 2 7.41 4.85 1.75
C GLY A 2 8.05 4.70 3.11
N TYR A 3 7.25 4.31 4.10
CA TYR A 3 7.69 4.08 5.46
C TYR A 3 7.21 2.72 5.94
N LYS A 4 7.92 2.18 6.93
CA LYS A 4 7.64 0.91 7.57
C LYS A 4 7.09 1.16 8.97
N ILE A 5 5.94 0.57 9.27
CA ILE A 5 5.35 0.56 10.62
C ILE A 5 5.53 -0.84 11.18
N THR A 6 6.11 -0.98 12.37
CA THR A 6 6.31 -2.29 13.00
C THR A 6 5.69 -2.31 14.38
N GLY A 7 4.98 -3.38 14.71
CA GLY A 7 4.39 -3.61 16.02
C GLY A 7 3.41 -4.76 16.00
N GLU A 8 2.87 -5.13 17.14
CA GLU A 8 1.78 -6.10 17.20
C GLU A 8 0.51 -5.48 16.63
N LEU A 9 -0.07 -6.10 15.60
CA LEU A 9 -1.29 -5.62 14.95
C LEU A 9 -2.50 -6.11 15.75
N THR A 10 -3.09 -5.23 16.55
CA THR A 10 -4.15 -5.59 17.51
C THR A 10 -5.55 -5.34 16.95
N LEU A 11 -5.71 -4.35 16.07
CA LEU A 11 -7.02 -3.96 15.56
C LEU A 11 -7.00 -3.52 14.10
N LEU A 12 -8.00 -3.98 13.36
CA LEU A 12 -8.40 -3.44 12.06
C LEU A 12 -9.85 -2.99 12.20
N GLY A 13 -10.08 -1.68 12.12
CA GLY A 13 -11.40 -1.08 12.13
C GLY A 13 -12.17 -1.37 10.85
N ASP A 14 -13.41 -0.87 10.79
CA ASP A 14 -14.29 -1.09 9.64
C ASP A 14 -13.63 -0.70 8.31
N ALA A 15 -13.79 -1.58 7.33
CA ALA A 15 -13.24 -1.41 6.00
C ALA A 15 -14.35 -1.02 5.01
N GLN A 16 -14.30 0.19 4.48
CA GLN A 16 -15.18 0.58 3.38
C GLN A 16 -14.61 0.06 2.05
N PHE A 17 -15.50 -0.50 1.22
CA PHE A 17 -15.15 -0.96 -0.12
C PHE A 17 -15.12 0.21 -1.09
N SER A 18 -14.01 0.35 -1.81
CA SER A 18 -13.90 1.22 -2.98
C SER A 18 -14.02 0.40 -4.26
N ALA A 19 -14.54 1.01 -5.34
CA ALA A 19 -14.82 0.38 -6.63
C ALA A 19 -13.63 -0.36 -7.28
N ASN A 20 -12.40 -0.12 -6.82
CA ASN A 20 -11.17 -0.71 -7.37
C ASN A 20 -10.61 -1.89 -6.57
N GLY A 21 -11.45 -2.55 -5.74
CA GLY A 21 -10.98 -3.65 -4.88
C GLY A 21 -10.01 -3.20 -3.79
N VAL A 22 -10.01 -1.90 -3.47
CA VAL A 22 -9.23 -1.31 -2.38
C VAL A 22 -10.16 -1.14 -1.18
N ARG A 23 -9.69 -1.59 -0.01
CA ARG A 23 -10.36 -1.42 1.26
C ARG A 23 -9.74 -0.27 2.02
N GLN A 24 -10.57 0.65 2.49
CA GLN A 24 -10.14 1.75 3.34
C GLN A 24 -10.54 1.45 4.79
N TYR A 25 -9.56 1.30 5.66
CA TYR A 25 -9.77 1.12 7.09
C TYR A 25 -9.99 2.46 7.76
N SER A 26 -11.03 2.54 8.60
CA SER A 26 -11.24 3.67 9.49
C SER A 26 -10.06 3.82 10.46
N VAL A 27 -9.61 2.70 11.03
CA VAL A 27 -8.56 2.62 12.04
C VAL A 27 -7.72 1.35 11.86
N ILE A 28 -6.42 1.44 12.14
CA ILE A 28 -5.48 0.33 12.28
C ILE A 28 -4.68 0.58 13.55
N GLU A 29 -4.68 -0.37 14.48
CA GLU A 29 -3.87 -0.31 15.69
C GLU A 29 -2.69 -1.27 15.58
N ILE A 30 -1.47 -0.72 15.70
CA ILE A 30 -0.24 -1.50 15.63
C ILE A 30 0.80 -0.97 16.61
N GLY A 31 1.30 -1.85 17.48
CA GLY A 31 2.26 -1.49 18.52
C GLY A 31 1.75 -0.41 19.48
N GLY A 32 0.45 -0.45 19.82
CA GLY A 32 -0.22 0.53 20.68
C GLY A 32 -0.42 1.91 20.04
N LYS A 33 -0.11 2.07 18.74
CA LYS A 33 -0.37 3.30 17.99
C LYS A 33 -1.53 3.11 17.02
N VAL A 34 -2.37 4.13 16.97
CA VAL A 34 -3.57 4.15 16.14
C VAL A 34 -3.31 4.97 14.87
N TYR A 35 -3.57 4.35 13.72
CA TYR A 35 -3.44 4.95 12.39
C TYR A 35 -4.80 4.97 11.71
N SER A 36 -5.19 6.09 11.11
CA SER A 36 -6.51 6.24 10.49
C SER A 36 -6.44 6.47 8.98
N LYS A 37 -7.48 6.05 8.26
CA LYS A 37 -7.68 6.30 6.81
C LYS A 37 -6.61 5.65 5.91
N HIS A 38 -6.10 4.49 6.31
CA HIS A 38 -5.20 3.68 5.50
C HIS A 38 -5.99 2.80 4.52
N ARG A 39 -5.43 2.64 3.32
CA ARG A 39 -6.02 1.90 2.21
C ARG A 39 -5.16 0.68 1.91
N ALA A 40 -5.77 -0.48 1.70
CA ALA A 40 -5.08 -1.69 1.30
C ALA A 40 -5.79 -2.35 0.11
N PRO A 41 -5.06 -2.91 -0.87
CA PRO A 41 -5.65 -3.73 -1.91
C PRO A 41 -6.21 -5.03 -1.32
N ALA A 42 -7.21 -5.63 -1.97
CA ALA A 42 -7.88 -6.84 -1.50
C ALA A 42 -6.90 -7.98 -1.16
N GLY A 43 -5.87 -8.19 -1.99
CA GLY A 43 -4.83 -9.20 -1.73
C GLY A 43 -4.14 -8.98 -0.39
N ILE A 44 -3.77 -7.74 -0.06
CA ILE A 44 -3.12 -7.39 1.22
C ILE A 44 -4.10 -7.46 2.40
N ASN A 45 -5.37 -7.09 2.21
CA ASN A 45 -6.38 -7.16 3.28
C ASN A 45 -6.49 -8.57 3.88
N THR A 46 -6.42 -9.62 3.07
CA THR A 46 -6.47 -11.00 3.55
C THR A 46 -5.33 -11.29 4.54
N TYR A 47 -4.12 -10.80 4.26
CA TYR A 47 -2.97 -10.99 5.12
C TYR A 47 -2.98 -10.07 6.34
N LEU A 48 -3.56 -8.87 6.23
CA LEU A 48 -3.81 -8.02 7.41
C LEU A 48 -4.75 -8.71 8.40
N GLN A 49 -5.87 -9.26 7.92
CA GLN A 49 -6.80 -10.01 8.77
C GLN A 49 -6.15 -11.25 9.39
N ARG A 50 -5.28 -11.93 8.63
CA ARG A 50 -4.49 -13.05 9.15
C ARG A 50 -3.51 -12.60 10.24
N ALA A 51 -2.82 -11.48 10.03
CA ALA A 51 -1.84 -10.94 10.98
C ALA A 51 -2.46 -10.59 12.33
N VAL A 52 -3.67 -9.99 12.35
CA VAL A 52 -4.40 -9.73 13.60
C VAL A 52 -4.63 -11.01 14.41
N ARG A 53 -4.93 -12.13 13.75
CA ARG A 53 -5.22 -13.41 14.43
C ARG A 53 -3.97 -14.13 14.94
N MET A 54 -2.79 -13.71 14.49
CA MET A 54 -1.53 -14.39 14.82
C MET A 54 -0.86 -13.83 16.07
N ASN A 55 -1.34 -12.71 16.63
CA ASN A 55 -0.84 -12.09 17.87
C ASN A 55 0.68 -12.03 17.93
N GLY A 56 1.28 -11.20 17.08
CA GLY A 56 2.73 -11.06 17.02
C GLY A 56 3.19 -9.87 16.18
N PRO A 57 4.52 -9.63 16.13
CA PRO A 57 5.09 -8.48 15.46
C PRO A 57 4.79 -8.54 13.95
N THR A 58 4.06 -7.54 13.48
CA THR A 58 3.68 -7.36 12.09
C THR A 58 4.38 -6.10 11.57
N SER A 59 4.83 -6.12 10.32
CA SER A 59 5.34 -4.91 9.67
C SER A 59 4.45 -4.51 8.50
N LEU A 60 4.02 -3.25 8.45
CA LEU A 60 3.26 -2.67 7.35
C LEU A 60 4.17 -1.77 6.53
N TYR A 61 4.14 -1.94 5.21
CA TYR A 61 4.84 -1.07 4.26
C TYR A 61 3.85 -0.14 3.59
N VAL A 62 4.02 1.17 3.80
CA VAL A 62 3.01 2.19 3.48
C VAL A 62 3.63 3.30 2.65
N GLU A 63 2.97 3.70 1.56
CA GLU A 63 3.27 4.91 0.80
C GLU A 63 2.10 5.90 0.94
N GLY A 64 2.34 7.03 1.60
CA GLY A 64 1.27 7.97 1.97
C GLY A 64 0.28 7.31 2.93
N ASN A 65 -0.90 6.96 2.42
CA ASN A 65 -1.93 6.21 3.15
C ASN A 65 -2.23 4.85 2.52
N PHE A 66 -1.41 4.38 1.58
CA PHE A 66 -1.64 3.12 0.87
C PHE A 66 -0.66 2.05 1.35
N ILE A 67 -1.21 0.99 1.93
CA ILE A 67 -0.48 -0.19 2.39
C ILE A 67 -0.26 -1.10 1.19
N TYR A 68 1.00 -1.21 0.77
CA TYR A 68 1.39 -2.03 -0.38
C TYR A 68 2.07 -3.34 0.01
N GLY A 69 2.42 -3.52 1.29
CA GLY A 69 3.01 -4.76 1.77
C GLY A 69 2.79 -5.00 3.26
N VAL A 70 2.90 -6.27 3.66
CA VAL A 70 2.81 -6.73 5.04
C VAL A 70 3.79 -7.88 5.30
N THR A 71 4.55 -7.80 6.38
CA THR A 71 5.30 -8.93 6.96
C THR A 71 4.51 -9.46 8.15
N LEU A 72 4.14 -10.74 8.11
CA LEU A 72 3.43 -11.42 9.19
C LEU A 72 4.37 -11.85 10.32
N PRO A 73 3.81 -12.25 11.48
CA PRO A 73 4.61 -12.76 12.59
C PRO A 73 5.39 -14.06 12.28
N ASP A 74 4.98 -14.83 11.27
CA ASP A 74 5.70 -16.00 10.77
C ASP A 74 6.91 -15.64 9.89
N GLY A 75 7.25 -14.34 9.76
CA GLY A 75 8.34 -13.83 8.94
C GLY A 75 8.02 -13.74 7.44
N LYS A 76 6.86 -14.23 7.00
CA LYS A 76 6.48 -14.18 5.58
C LYS A 76 6.07 -12.77 5.18
N THR A 77 6.65 -12.27 4.10
CA THR A 77 6.33 -10.95 3.56
C THR A 77 5.51 -11.08 2.29
N TYR A 78 4.44 -10.30 2.20
CA TYR A 78 3.54 -10.23 1.05
C TYR A 78 3.48 -8.79 0.56
N CYS A 79 3.48 -8.60 -0.76
CA CYS A 79 3.38 -7.28 -1.36
C CYS A 79 2.45 -7.29 -2.57
N TRP A 80 1.73 -6.19 -2.74
CA TRP A 80 0.90 -5.94 -3.90
C TRP A 80 1.68 -5.12 -4.91
N LYS A 81 1.63 -5.53 -6.18
CA LYS A 81 2.31 -4.82 -7.27
C LYS A 81 1.36 -4.64 -8.43
N LYS A 82 1.14 -3.38 -8.82
CA LYS A 82 0.38 -3.01 -10.02
C LYS A 82 1.27 -3.17 -11.25
N ASN A 83 0.64 -3.30 -12.42
CA ASN A 83 1.36 -3.16 -13.68
C ASN A 83 1.72 -1.68 -13.90
N PRO A 84 3.01 -1.31 -14.06
CA PRO A 84 3.42 0.08 -14.19
C PRO A 84 3.05 0.72 -15.53
N ILE A 85 2.61 -0.06 -16.53
CA ILE A 85 2.23 0.44 -17.87
C ILE A 85 1.23 1.59 -17.78
N GLY A 86 0.20 1.47 -16.92
CA GLY A 86 -0.78 2.54 -16.72
C GLY A 86 -0.17 3.81 -16.14
N SER A 87 0.78 3.67 -15.21
CA SER A 87 1.47 4.80 -14.59
C SER A 87 2.36 5.54 -15.61
N PHE A 88 3.02 4.83 -16.53
CA PHE A 88 3.80 5.44 -17.61
C PHE A 88 2.91 6.16 -18.62
N PHE A 89 1.73 5.61 -18.95
CA PHE A 89 0.77 6.29 -19.81
C PHE A 89 0.28 7.61 -19.20
N ILE A 90 -0.11 7.58 -17.92
CA ILE A 90 -0.54 8.79 -17.19
C ILE A 90 0.60 9.82 -17.11
N LEU A 91 1.85 9.37 -16.92
CA LEU A 91 3.01 10.25 -16.92
C LEU A 91 3.18 10.96 -18.28
N GLY A 92 3.07 10.22 -19.40
CA GLY A 92 3.17 10.77 -20.75
C GLY A 92 2.09 11.82 -21.03
N VAL A 93 0.83 11.51 -20.69
CA VAL A 93 -0.29 12.47 -20.81
C VAL A 93 -0.06 13.69 -19.92
N GLY A 94 0.47 13.50 -18.71
CA GLY A 94 0.79 14.59 -17.79
C GLY A 94 1.88 15.53 -18.31
N ILE A 95 2.91 15.01 -18.98
CA ILE A 95 3.97 15.83 -19.61
C ILE A 95 3.40 16.65 -20.78
N ILE A 96 2.53 16.05 -21.60
CA ILE A 96 1.88 16.76 -22.72
C ILE A 96 0.93 17.85 -22.19
N GLY A 97 0.21 17.57 -21.10
CA GLY A 97 -0.75 18.49 -20.48
C GLY A 97 -0.14 19.50 -19.50
N LEU A 98 1.18 19.48 -19.29
CA LEU A 98 1.91 20.37 -18.39
C LEU A 98 1.69 21.88 -18.67
N PRO A 99 1.57 22.33 -19.95
CA PRO A 99 1.26 23.72 -20.27
C PRO A 99 -0.09 24.21 -19.70
N PHE A 100 -0.99 23.29 -19.37
CA PHE A 100 -2.36 23.58 -18.96
C PHE A 100 -2.59 23.44 -17.45
N VAL A 101 -1.53 23.34 -16.63
CA VAL A 101 -1.54 23.12 -15.15
C VAL A 101 -2.15 21.76 -14.73
N ILE A 102 -3.12 21.25 -15.47
CA ILE A 102 -3.77 19.95 -15.30
C ILE A 102 -2.75 18.81 -15.43
N GLY A 103 -1.72 18.97 -16.27
CA GLY A 103 -0.64 17.99 -16.41
C GLY A 103 0.11 17.70 -15.10
N LEU A 104 0.22 18.69 -14.21
CA LEU A 104 0.88 18.52 -12.92
C LEU A 104 0.15 17.50 -12.03
N PHE A 105 -1.19 17.51 -12.03
CA PHE A 105 -1.99 16.55 -11.27
C PHE A 105 -1.76 15.12 -11.74
N PHE A 106 -1.66 14.91 -13.07
CA PHE A 106 -1.38 13.59 -13.64
C PHE A 106 0.03 13.12 -13.32
N ILE A 107 1.04 14.00 -13.38
CA ILE A 107 2.42 13.67 -13.03
C ILE A 107 2.51 13.25 -11.54
N ILE A 108 1.88 13.99 -10.64
CA ILE A 108 1.85 13.65 -9.20
C ILE A 108 1.19 12.29 -8.97
N ALA A 109 0.07 12.02 -9.66
CA ALA A 109 -0.61 10.73 -9.57
C ALA A 109 0.28 9.58 -10.05
N ALA A 110 0.94 9.75 -11.20
CA ALA A 110 1.87 8.76 -11.75
C ALA A 110 3.04 8.48 -10.80
N ILE A 111 3.68 9.53 -10.26
CA ILE A 111 4.80 9.39 -9.31
C ILE A 111 4.39 8.57 -8.08
N ARG A 112 3.19 8.78 -7.54
CA ARG A 112 2.70 7.99 -6.39
C ARG A 112 2.56 6.52 -6.73
N GLU A 113 2.02 6.17 -7.89
CA GLU A 113 1.92 4.77 -8.32
C GLU A 113 3.29 4.13 -8.57
N LEU A 114 4.21 4.88 -9.18
CA LEU A 114 5.59 4.46 -9.40
C LEU A 114 6.34 4.21 -8.08
N ALA A 115 6.13 5.05 -7.06
CA ALA A 115 6.71 4.87 -5.73
C ALA A 115 6.25 3.57 -5.07
N ILE A 116 4.94 3.28 -5.13
CA ILE A 116 4.37 2.01 -4.64
C ILE A 116 5.00 0.81 -5.39
N ASN A 117 5.06 0.87 -6.72
CA ASN A 117 5.64 -0.20 -7.52
C ASN A 117 7.14 -0.41 -7.23
N SER A 118 7.88 0.66 -7.00
CA SER A 118 9.29 0.61 -6.59
C SER A 118 9.43 -0.05 -5.21
N GLY A 119 8.61 0.37 -4.23
CA GLY A 119 8.57 -0.24 -2.90
C GLY A 119 8.27 -1.74 -2.95
N SER A 120 7.26 -2.15 -3.73
CA SER A 120 6.92 -3.56 -3.91
C SER A 120 8.02 -4.34 -4.63
N ASN A 121 8.71 -3.75 -5.62
CA ASN A 121 9.86 -4.40 -6.26
C ASN A 121 11.00 -4.66 -5.27
N THR A 122 11.26 -3.73 -4.37
CA THR A 122 12.26 -3.92 -3.31
C THR A 122 11.83 -5.08 -2.40
N LEU A 123 10.56 -5.15 -2.00
CA LEU A 123 10.08 -6.29 -1.19
C LEU A 123 10.22 -7.63 -1.94
N LEU A 124 9.87 -7.69 -3.22
CA LEU A 124 10.04 -8.90 -4.04
C LEU A 124 11.51 -9.34 -4.13
N LYS A 125 12.44 -8.39 -4.29
CA LYS A 125 13.88 -8.69 -4.28
C LYS A 125 14.36 -9.28 -2.96
N HIS A 126 13.70 -8.97 -1.85
CA HIS A 126 13.98 -9.51 -0.52
C HIS A 126 13.13 -10.76 -0.19
N GLY A 127 12.52 -11.40 -1.19
CA GLY A 127 11.80 -12.65 -1.02
C GLY A 127 10.33 -12.52 -0.63
N ALA A 128 9.72 -11.33 -0.76
CA ALA A 128 8.28 -11.19 -0.58
C ALA A 128 7.51 -11.93 -1.67
N ALA A 129 6.33 -12.47 -1.32
CA ALA A 129 5.39 -13.04 -2.28
C ALA A 129 4.50 -11.94 -2.87
N ARG A 130 4.28 -11.99 -4.19
CA ARG A 130 3.35 -11.09 -4.88
C ARG A 130 1.91 -11.58 -4.67
N VAL A 131 1.01 -10.66 -4.34
CA VAL A 131 -0.43 -10.90 -4.15
C VAL A 131 -1.28 -9.89 -4.91
#